data_AF-A0AB73TK56-F1
#
_entry.id   AF-A0AB73TK56-F1
#
_cell.length_a   1.000
_cell.length_b   1.000
_cell.length_c   1.000
_cell.angle_alpha   90.00
_cell.angle_beta   90.00
_cell.angle_gamma   90.00
#
_symmetry.space_group_name_H-M   'P 1'
#
loop_
_entity.id
_entity.type
_entity.pdbx_description
1 polymer ?
#
loop_
_entity_poly.entity_id
_entity_poly.type
_entity_poly.pdbx_seq_one_letter_code
_entity_poly.pdbx_strand_id
1 'polypeptide(L)'
;CFRPLDVEAMRAAAAYLLGEHDFSSFRSSQCQAAHPVRVMQRLDIQRHGDMIVFVLKANAFLHHMVRNIIGSLVYVGQGRYTVERMRELLLERDRRRAAPTYSAAGLYLCAVDYPALYGLPYQDGLEIMPGLALSPGGELIAAAGHLGLAGAGQSKENHDKNQDLRPDSA
;
A
#
# COMPACT_ATOMS: atom_id res chain seq x y z
N CYS A 1 -17.17 12.92 -22.79
CA CYS A 1 -16.33 13.93 -22.11
C CYS A 1 -15.53 13.26 -21.00
N PHE A 2 -14.21 13.36 -21.03
CA PHE A 2 -13.33 12.84 -19.98
C PHE A 2 -13.48 13.75 -18.76
N ARG A 3 -13.91 13.23 -17.61
CA ARG A 3 -14.03 14.02 -16.37
C ARG A 3 -12.64 14.09 -15.73
N PRO A 4 -12.11 15.30 -15.42
CA PRO A 4 -10.85 15.40 -14.72
C PRO A 4 -10.96 14.74 -13.34
N LEU A 5 -9.91 14.01 -12.94
CA LEU A 5 -9.88 13.34 -11.64
C LEU A 5 -9.73 14.35 -10.50
N ASP A 6 -10.54 14.22 -9.47
CA ASP A 6 -10.43 14.98 -8.23
C ASP A 6 -9.27 14.44 -7.38
N VAL A 7 -8.12 15.11 -7.46
CA VAL A 7 -6.90 14.72 -6.75
C VAL A 7 -7.02 14.91 -5.24
N GLU A 8 -7.77 15.92 -4.77
CA GLU A 8 -7.92 16.14 -3.34
C GLU A 8 -8.81 15.06 -2.70
N ALA A 9 -9.88 14.66 -3.37
CA ALA A 9 -10.69 13.53 -2.94
C ALA A 9 -9.86 12.23 -2.88
N MET A 10 -9.00 12.00 -3.87
CA MET A 10 -8.09 10.85 -3.86
C MET A 10 -7.09 10.91 -2.69
N ARG A 11 -6.53 12.08 -2.37
CA ARG A 11 -5.63 12.26 -1.22
C ARG A 11 -6.34 12.01 0.10
N ALA A 12 -7.56 12.53 0.25
CA ALA A 12 -8.36 12.30 1.44
C ALA A 12 -8.67 10.80 1.63
N ALA A 13 -9.00 10.09 0.55
CA ALA A 13 -9.22 8.64 0.59
C ALA A 13 -7.94 7.86 0.91
N ALA A 14 -6.81 8.26 0.33
CA ALA A 14 -5.50 7.67 0.56
C ALA A 14 -5.06 7.73 2.03
N ALA A 15 -5.43 8.78 2.76
CA ALA A 15 -5.09 8.92 4.18
C ALA A 15 -5.62 7.76 5.04
N TYR A 16 -6.78 7.16 4.68
CA TYR A 16 -7.31 5.99 5.38
C TYR A 16 -6.47 4.73 5.22
N LEU A 17 -5.62 4.66 4.20
CA LEU A 17 -4.79 3.49 3.90
C LEU A 17 -3.47 3.50 4.66
N LEU A 18 -3.08 4.61 5.30
CA LEU A 18 -1.84 4.74 6.07
C LEU A 18 -1.91 3.97 7.39
N GLY A 19 -0.79 3.38 7.79
CA GLY A 19 -0.70 2.56 9.00
C GLY A 19 -0.91 1.07 8.74
N GLU A 20 -1.21 0.33 9.81
CA GLU A 20 -1.41 -1.12 9.77
C GLU A 20 -2.87 -1.48 9.51
N HIS A 21 -3.13 -2.22 8.42
CA HIS A 21 -4.48 -2.64 8.04
C HIS A 21 -4.51 -4.04 7.43
N ASP A 22 -5.68 -4.66 7.46
CA ASP A 22 -6.00 -5.84 6.67
C ASP A 22 -6.34 -5.41 5.23
N PHE A 23 -5.47 -5.74 4.28
CA PHE A 23 -5.64 -5.39 2.86
C PHE A 23 -6.34 -6.49 2.04
N SER A 24 -7.16 -7.34 2.66
CA SER A 24 -7.88 -8.42 1.96
C SER A 24 -8.76 -7.92 0.81
N SER A 25 -9.39 -6.75 0.95
CA SER A 25 -10.18 -6.13 -0.14
C SER A 25 -9.34 -5.72 -1.35
N PHE A 26 -8.02 -5.60 -1.17
CA PHE A 26 -7.06 -5.25 -2.22
C PHE A 26 -6.19 -6.44 -2.62
N ARG A 27 -6.54 -7.65 -2.17
CA ARG A 27 -5.81 -8.89 -2.44
C ARG A 27 -6.40 -9.62 -3.65
N SER A 28 -5.56 -10.12 -4.55
CA SER A 28 -5.98 -11.08 -5.57
C SER A 28 -6.26 -12.46 -4.95
N SER A 29 -7.25 -13.19 -5.48
CA SER A 29 -7.55 -14.58 -5.10
C SER A 29 -6.35 -15.53 -5.28
N GLN A 30 -5.39 -15.19 -6.15
CA GLN A 30 -4.17 -15.96 -6.40
C GLN A 30 -3.03 -15.65 -5.41
N CYS A 31 -3.24 -14.75 -4.45
CA CYS A 31 -2.20 -14.38 -3.50
C CYS A 31 -1.92 -15.53 -2.52
N GLN A 32 -0.66 -15.96 -2.44
CA GLN A 32 -0.21 -17.06 -1.57
C GLN A 32 0.25 -16.59 -0.19
N ALA A 33 0.22 -15.28 0.10
CA ALA A 33 0.66 -14.76 1.39
C ALA A 33 -0.22 -15.27 2.54
N ALA A 34 0.41 -15.74 3.62
CA ALA A 34 -0.28 -16.28 4.79
C ALA A 34 -1.12 -15.23 5.52
N HIS A 35 -0.61 -14.00 5.64
CA HIS A 35 -1.30 -12.90 6.33
C HIS A 35 -1.57 -11.72 5.38
N PRO A 36 -2.80 -11.17 5.36
CA PRO A 36 -3.17 -10.02 4.54
C PRO A 36 -2.86 -8.66 5.20
N VAL A 37 -2.39 -8.66 6.46
CA VAL A 37 -2.08 -7.44 7.21
C VAL A 37 -0.78 -6.84 6.70
N ARG A 38 -0.79 -5.56 6.34
CA ARG A 38 0.40 -4.80 5.90
C ARG A 38 0.43 -3.44 6.56
N VAL A 39 1.61 -2.85 6.60
CA VAL A 39 1.84 -1.50 7.11
C VAL A 39 2.17 -0.61 5.93
N MET A 40 1.25 0.28 5.58
CA MET A 40 1.48 1.34 4.60
C MET A 40 2.16 2.51 5.32
N GLN A 41 3.40 2.78 4.93
CA GLN A 41 4.24 3.82 5.52
C GLN A 41 4.08 5.16 4.80
N ARG A 42 3.79 5.14 3.50
CA ARG A 42 3.62 6.34 2.66
C ARG A 42 2.64 6.07 1.54
N LEU A 43 1.79 7.03 1.23
CA LEU A 43 0.93 7.04 0.06
C LEU A 43 0.72 8.49 -0.37
N ASP A 44 1.56 8.96 -1.29
CA ASP A 44 1.49 10.32 -1.81
C ASP A 44 0.86 10.34 -3.19
N ILE A 45 0.11 11.40 -3.49
CA ILE A 45 -0.52 11.62 -4.79
C ILE A 45 -0.14 13.02 -5.26
N GLN A 46 0.52 13.11 -6.40
CA GLN A 46 0.99 14.37 -6.97
C GLN A 46 0.48 14.53 -8.40
N ARG A 47 0.07 15.75 -8.76
CA ARG A 47 -0.31 16.08 -10.13
C ARG A 47 0.85 16.81 -10.81
N HIS A 48 1.24 16.31 -11.97
CA HIS A 48 2.30 16.85 -12.83
C HIS A 48 1.70 17.09 -14.22
N GLY A 49 1.13 18.28 -14.44
CA GLY A 49 0.38 18.59 -15.66
C GLY A 49 -0.82 17.64 -15.86
N ASP A 50 -0.75 16.84 -16.93
CA ASP A 50 -1.77 15.85 -17.29
C ASP A 50 -1.53 14.47 -16.64
N MET A 51 -0.46 14.33 -15.85
CA MET A 51 -0.14 13.08 -15.16
C MET A 51 -0.48 13.16 -13.67
N ILE A 52 -0.87 12.02 -13.10
CA ILE A 52 -1.05 11.86 -11.66
C ILE A 52 -0.13 10.73 -11.19
N VAL A 53 0.82 11.08 -10.34
CA VAL A 53 1.84 10.17 -9.82
C VAL A 53 1.46 9.75 -8.41
N PHE A 54 1.52 8.45 -8.16
CA PHE A 54 1.25 7.84 -6.86
C PHE A 54 2.56 7.24 -6.33
N VAL A 55 2.89 7.51 -5.07
CA VAL A 55 4.10 6.98 -4.42
C VAL A 55 3.68 6.20 -3.19
N LEU A 56 3.93 4.90 -3.20
CA LEU A 56 3.52 3.97 -2.15
C LEU A 56 4.75 3.38 -1.49
N LYS A 57 4.80 3.43 -0.16
CA LYS A 57 5.82 2.75 0.64
C LYS A 57 5.14 1.84 1.64
N ALA A 58 5.55 0.58 1.69
CA ALA A 58 5.02 -0.38 2.66
C ALA A 58 6.10 -1.38 3.09
N ASN A 59 5.86 -2.05 4.21
CA ASN A 59 6.71 -3.16 4.65
C ASN A 59 6.69 -4.34 3.67
N ALA A 60 5.53 -4.60 3.05
CA ALA A 60 5.35 -5.57 1.98
C ALA A 60 4.07 -5.29 1.19
N PHE A 61 4.01 -5.76 -0.06
CA PHE A 61 2.82 -5.67 -0.90
C PHE A 61 2.23 -7.06 -1.17
N LEU A 62 0.90 -7.18 -1.17
CA LEU A 62 0.20 -8.40 -1.62
C LEU A 62 0.11 -8.46 -3.14
N HIS A 63 -0.18 -9.64 -3.69
CA HIS A 63 -0.40 -9.80 -5.12
C HIS A 63 -1.54 -8.88 -5.60
N HIS A 64 -1.22 -8.00 -6.57
CA HIS A 64 -2.08 -6.94 -7.13
C HIS A 64 -2.48 -5.81 -6.16
N MET A 65 -1.93 -5.76 -4.93
CA MET A 65 -2.31 -4.77 -3.91
C MET A 65 -2.28 -3.34 -4.43
N VAL A 66 -1.13 -2.90 -4.96
CA VAL A 66 -0.96 -1.53 -5.45
C VAL A 66 -1.98 -1.21 -6.54
N ARG A 67 -2.12 -2.09 -7.54
CA ARG A 67 -3.05 -1.88 -8.67
C ARG A 67 -4.51 -1.85 -8.24
N ASN A 68 -4.89 -2.61 -7.22
CA ASN A 68 -6.24 -2.58 -6.66
C ASN A 68 -6.50 -1.29 -5.88
N ILE A 69 -5.51 -0.83 -5.10
CA ILE A 69 -5.58 0.45 -4.37
C ILE A 69 -5.73 1.60 -5.36
N ILE A 70 -4.86 1.67 -6.39
CA ILE A 70 -4.93 2.70 -7.43
C ILE A 70 -6.28 2.67 -8.14
N GLY A 71 -6.81 1.49 -8.48
CA GLY A 71 -8.13 1.35 -9.09
C GLY A 71 -9.24 1.97 -8.25
N SER A 72 -9.26 1.70 -6.94
CA SER A 72 -10.23 2.28 -6.03
C SER A 72 -10.05 3.79 -5.83
N LEU A 73 -8.81 4.29 -5.78
CA LEU A 73 -8.53 5.73 -5.69
C LEU A 73 -9.01 6.46 -6.96
N VAL A 74 -8.75 5.91 -8.15
CA VAL A 74 -9.25 6.47 -9.41
C VAL A 74 -10.80 6.52 -9.41
N TYR A 75 -11.48 5.51 -8.86
CA TYR A 75 -12.94 5.54 -8.71
C TYR A 75 -13.41 6.67 -7.78
N VAL A 76 -12.67 6.97 -6.70
CA VAL A 76 -12.94 8.16 -5.86
C VAL A 76 -12.73 9.44 -6.67
N GLY A 77 -11.61 9.56 -7.39
CA GLY A 77 -11.33 10.74 -8.22
C GLY A 77 -12.34 10.97 -9.36
N GLN A 78 -13.01 9.92 -9.83
CA GLN A 78 -14.11 10.01 -10.81
C GLN A 78 -15.46 10.38 -10.17
N GLY A 79 -15.56 10.36 -8.85
CA GLY A 79 -16.80 10.53 -8.09
C GLY A 79 -17.70 9.28 -8.09
N ARG A 80 -17.15 8.09 -8.40
CA ARG A 80 -17.89 6.81 -8.35
C ARG A 80 -17.91 6.20 -6.96
N TYR A 81 -16.90 6.52 -6.16
CA TYR A 81 -16.83 6.21 -4.73
C TYR A 81 -16.72 7.50 -3.94
N THR A 82 -17.29 7.50 -2.73
CA THR A 82 -17.00 8.54 -1.75
C THR A 82 -15.62 8.31 -1.14
N VAL A 83 -15.07 9.33 -0.49
CA VAL A 83 -13.79 9.28 0.20
C VAL A 83 -13.79 8.19 1.29
N GLU A 84 -14.90 8.08 2.02
CA GLU A 84 -15.12 7.15 3.12
C GLU A 84 -15.20 5.70 2.65
N ARG A 85 -15.61 5.45 1.39
CA ARG A 85 -15.63 4.10 0.82
C ARG A 85 -14.27 3.42 0.91
N MET A 86 -13.16 4.17 0.90
CA MET A 86 -11.83 3.57 1.04
C MET A 86 -11.66 2.90 2.41
N ARG A 87 -12.13 3.56 3.48
CA ARG A 87 -12.14 3.00 4.83
C ARG A 87 -13.09 1.81 4.93
N GLU A 88 -14.27 1.92 4.33
CA GLU A 88 -15.25 0.84 4.34
C GLU A 88 -14.73 -0.40 3.62
N LEU A 89 -14.01 -0.25 2.50
CA LEU A 89 -13.37 -1.36 1.82
C LEU A 89 -12.35 -2.07 2.74
N LEU A 90 -11.55 -1.35 3.52
CA LEU A 90 -10.65 -1.98 4.50
C LEU A 90 -11.41 -2.79 5.57
N LEU A 91 -12.56 -2.28 6.02
CA LEU A 91 -13.39 -2.94 7.02
C LEU A 91 -14.13 -4.16 6.46
N GLU A 92 -14.61 -4.10 5.22
CA GLU A 92 -15.39 -5.17 4.56
C GLU A 92 -14.52 -6.41 4.26
N ARG A 93 -13.22 -6.23 4.03
CA ARG A 93 -12.25 -7.32 3.73
C ARG A 93 -12.65 -8.22 2.54
N ASP A 94 -13.51 -7.74 1.65
CA ASP A 94 -14.04 -8.47 0.49
C ASP A 94 -13.58 -7.83 -0.83
N ARG A 95 -12.73 -8.56 -1.58
CA ARG A 95 -12.21 -8.12 -2.88
C ARG A 95 -13.32 -7.83 -3.90
N ARG A 96 -14.47 -8.49 -3.84
CA ARG A 96 -15.57 -8.30 -4.81
C ARG A 96 -16.20 -6.92 -4.73
N ARG A 97 -16.00 -6.23 -3.60
CA ARG A 97 -16.54 -4.89 -3.30
C ARG A 97 -15.64 -3.76 -3.79
N ALA A 98 -14.35 -4.05 -3.96
CA ALA A 98 -13.37 -3.09 -4.46
C ALA A 98 -13.46 -2.90 -5.98
N ALA A 99 -12.90 -1.79 -6.47
CA ALA A 99 -12.88 -1.48 -7.89
C ALA A 99 -12.14 -2.56 -8.73
N PRO A 100 -12.36 -2.57 -10.06
CA PRO A 100 -11.55 -3.38 -10.97
C PRO A 100 -10.05 -3.09 -10.82
N THR A 101 -9.22 -4.11 -11.04
CA THR A 101 -7.76 -3.98 -10.97
C THR A 101 -7.28 -2.98 -12.02
N TYR A 102 -6.51 -1.97 -11.62
CA TYR A 102 -5.96 -0.99 -12.55
C TYR A 102 -4.90 -1.61 -13.49
N SER A 103 -4.61 -0.93 -14.61
CA SER A 103 -3.59 -1.38 -15.57
C SER A 103 -2.22 -1.53 -14.90
N ALA A 104 -1.41 -2.49 -15.39
CA ALA A 104 -0.03 -2.67 -14.94
C ALA A 104 0.97 -1.72 -15.63
N ALA A 105 0.59 -1.12 -16.78
CA ALA A 105 1.50 -0.38 -17.65
C ALA A 105 2.14 0.87 -17.02
N GLY A 106 1.61 1.33 -15.89
CA GLY A 106 2.13 2.48 -15.14
C GLY A 106 2.75 2.12 -13.78
N LEU A 107 2.92 0.84 -13.45
CA LEU A 107 3.50 0.44 -12.16
C LEU A 107 5.01 0.26 -12.29
N TYR A 108 5.77 0.94 -11.44
CA TYR A 108 7.23 0.87 -11.39
C TYR A 108 7.72 0.61 -9.95
N LEU A 109 8.68 -0.29 -9.79
CA LEU A 109 9.42 -0.42 -8.54
C LEU A 109 10.54 0.62 -8.55
N CYS A 110 10.50 1.56 -7.62
CA CYS A 110 11.48 2.65 -7.62
C CYS A 110 12.61 2.39 -6.63
N ALA A 111 12.32 1.90 -5.43
CA ALA A 111 13.35 1.72 -4.41
C ALA A 111 13.03 0.59 -3.43
N VAL A 112 14.07 0.11 -2.76
CA VAL A 112 13.99 -0.93 -1.71
C VAL A 112 14.89 -0.48 -0.58
N ASP A 113 14.35 -0.38 0.63
CA ASP A 113 15.13 -0.06 1.82
C ASP A 113 15.85 -1.30 2.32
N TYR A 114 17.13 -1.10 2.67
CA TYR A 114 17.95 -2.07 3.36
C TYR A 114 18.43 -1.50 4.70
N PRO A 115 18.70 -2.36 5.69
CA PRO A 115 19.33 -1.94 6.94
C PRO A 115 20.61 -1.13 6.71
N ALA A 116 20.80 -0.07 7.49
CA ALA A 116 21.94 0.85 7.37
C ALA A 116 23.31 0.15 7.45
N LEU A 117 23.38 -1.01 8.11
CA LEU A 117 24.56 -1.87 8.17
C LEU A 117 25.16 -2.19 6.79
N TYR A 118 24.34 -2.29 5.76
CA TYR A 118 24.81 -2.62 4.41
C TYR A 118 25.43 -1.43 3.66
N GLY A 119 25.35 -0.21 4.22
CA GLY A 119 25.96 0.99 3.63
C GLY A 119 25.49 1.32 2.22
N LEU A 120 24.30 0.84 1.82
CA LEU A 120 23.76 1.08 0.49
C LEU A 120 23.25 2.53 0.38
N PRO A 121 23.39 3.17 -0.79
CA PRO A 121 22.87 4.51 -1.01
C PRO A 121 21.34 4.50 -0.86
N TYR A 122 20.80 5.43 -0.10
CA TYR A 122 19.36 5.66 -0.06
C TYR A 122 18.90 6.24 -1.39
N GLN A 123 17.78 5.75 -1.90
CA GLN A 123 17.15 6.26 -3.11
C GLN A 123 15.70 6.61 -2.78
N ASP A 124 15.33 7.89 -2.83
CA ASP A 124 13.91 8.26 -2.77
C ASP A 124 13.27 7.95 -4.13
N GLY A 125 12.16 7.21 -4.11
CA GLY A 125 11.44 6.86 -5.34
C GLY A 125 10.95 8.07 -6.14
N LEU A 126 10.81 9.24 -5.52
CA LEU A 126 10.51 10.50 -6.21
C LEU A 126 11.71 11.11 -6.94
N GLU A 127 12.92 10.89 -6.43
CA GLU A 127 14.15 11.41 -7.02
C GLU A 127 14.61 10.57 -8.22
N ILE A 128 14.06 9.36 -8.41
CA ILE A 128 14.40 8.44 -9.52
C ILE A 128 13.65 8.80 -10.82
N MET A 129 12.72 9.76 -10.78
CA MET A 129 12.03 10.28 -11.97
C MET A 129 12.51 11.68 -12.44
N PRO A 130 13.80 12.09 -12.39
CA PRO A 130 14.25 13.37 -12.93
C PRO A 130 14.51 13.16 -14.42
N GLY A 131 13.46 12.95 -15.23
CA GLY A 131 13.67 12.60 -16.63
C GLY A 131 12.48 12.05 -17.40
N LEU A 132 11.31 11.91 -16.76
CA LEU A 132 10.06 11.67 -17.48
C LEU A 132 9.58 12.98 -18.15
N ALA A 133 10.45 13.59 -18.96
CA ALA A 133 10.07 14.54 -20.00
C ALA A 133 9.39 13.72 -21.11
N LEU A 134 8.15 13.30 -20.88
CA LEU A 134 7.34 12.62 -21.88
C LEU A 134 6.47 13.64 -22.61
N SER A 135 6.53 13.53 -23.95
CA SER A 135 5.75 14.24 -24.95
C SER A 135 4.29 14.53 -24.51
N PRO A 136 3.73 15.71 -24.87
CA PRO A 136 2.35 16.04 -24.54
C PRO A 136 1.39 15.04 -25.20
N GLY A 137 0.48 14.45 -24.43
CA GLY A 137 -0.66 13.70 -25.00
C GLY A 137 -1.12 12.42 -24.28
N GLY A 138 -0.62 12.07 -23.09
CA GLY A 138 -1.09 10.87 -22.38
C GLY A 138 -1.20 11.06 -20.87
N GLU A 139 -2.37 10.79 -20.30
CA GLU A 139 -2.52 10.62 -18.85
C GLU A 139 -1.78 9.35 -18.43
N LEU A 140 -0.59 9.50 -17.83
CA LEU A 140 0.16 8.40 -17.25
C LEU A 140 -0.04 8.39 -15.72
N ILE A 141 -0.55 7.28 -15.20
CA ILE A 141 -0.57 7.00 -13.77
C ILE A 141 0.67 6.19 -13.43
N ALA A 142 1.70 6.83 -12.88
CA ALA A 142 2.91 6.16 -12.41
C ALA A 142 2.75 5.81 -10.92
N ALA A 143 2.81 4.53 -10.56
CA ALA A 143 2.85 4.08 -9.16
C ALA A 143 4.27 3.64 -8.82
N ALA A 144 4.93 4.34 -7.92
CA ALA A 144 6.25 4.00 -7.38
C ALA A 144 6.09 3.17 -6.11
N GLY A 145 6.41 1.89 -6.16
CA GLY A 145 6.49 1.05 -4.95
C GLY A 145 7.85 1.22 -4.26
N HIS A 146 7.85 1.40 -2.95
CA HIS A 146 9.03 1.32 -2.10
C HIS A 146 8.83 0.21 -1.06
N LEU A 147 9.74 -0.76 -1.03
CA LEU A 147 9.66 -1.93 -0.15
C LEU A 147 10.60 -1.76 1.05
N GLY A 148 10.04 -1.68 2.26
CA GLY A 148 10.80 -1.66 3.50
C GLY A 148 11.04 -3.06 4.05
N LEU A 149 12.24 -3.61 3.92
CA LEU A 149 12.62 -4.87 4.59
C LEU A 149 12.89 -4.59 6.07
N ALA A 150 11.85 -4.59 6.89
CA ALA A 150 12.01 -4.62 8.35
C ALA A 150 12.54 -6.00 8.78
N GLY A 151 13.68 -6.00 9.49
CA GLY A 151 14.41 -7.20 9.88
C GLY A 151 13.58 -8.22 10.65
N ALA A 152 13.78 -9.49 10.29
CA ALA A 152 13.39 -10.62 11.12
C ALA A 152 14.23 -10.61 12.41
N GLY A 153 13.58 -10.59 13.57
CA GLY A 153 14.26 -10.82 14.85
C GLY A 153 13.54 -10.25 16.07
N GLN A 154 12.67 -11.06 16.69
CA GLN A 154 12.84 -11.59 18.06
C GLN A 154 11.58 -12.35 18.48
N SER A 155 11.55 -13.65 18.18
CA SER A 155 10.81 -14.61 18.98
C SER A 155 11.64 -14.90 20.23
N LYS A 156 11.18 -14.46 21.40
CA LYS A 156 11.57 -15.05 22.69
C LYS A 156 10.32 -15.66 23.31
N GLU A 157 10.12 -16.91 22.97
CA GLU A 157 9.99 -18.02 23.92
C GLU A 157 9.94 -17.56 25.39
N ASN A 158 8.75 -17.62 25.98
CA ASN A 158 8.58 -17.69 27.43
C ASN A 158 7.50 -18.74 27.67
N HIS A 159 7.92 -20.01 27.60
CA HIS A 159 7.23 -21.09 28.28
C HIS A 159 8.12 -21.58 29.42
N ASP A 160 7.48 -21.57 30.58
CA ASP A 160 7.68 -22.48 31.70
C ASP A 160 8.69 -22.11 32.80
N LYS A 161 8.12 -21.90 33.99
CA LYS A 161 8.54 -22.43 35.30
C LYS A 161 7.77 -21.72 36.42
N ASN A 162 6.65 -22.30 36.84
CA ASN A 162 6.46 -22.61 38.27
C ASN A 162 5.29 -23.59 38.45
N GLN A 163 5.61 -24.88 38.42
CA GLN A 163 4.83 -25.89 39.11
C GLN A 163 5.15 -25.86 40.61
N ASP A 164 4.15 -26.28 41.38
CA ASP A 164 4.19 -26.76 42.76
C ASP A 164 4.32 -25.73 43.88
N LEU A 165 3.20 -25.59 44.61
CA LEU A 165 3.12 -25.97 46.04
C LEU A 165 1.64 -26.05 46.45
N ARG A 166 1.17 -27.28 46.68
CA ARG A 166 -0.03 -27.56 47.49
C ARG A 166 0.25 -27.19 48.95
N PRO A 167 -0.80 -27.00 49.76
CA PRO A 167 -0.76 -27.65 51.06
C PRO A 167 -2.02 -28.47 51.36
N ASP A 168 -1.77 -29.48 52.17
CA ASP A 168 -2.67 -30.52 52.64
C ASP A 168 -3.89 -30.03 53.43
N SER A 169 -4.88 -30.91 53.42
CA SER A 169 -6.00 -31.04 54.35
C SER A 169 -5.60 -30.99 55.83
N ALA A 170 -6.36 -30.21 56.61
CA ALA A 170 -6.78 -30.50 57.99
C ALA A 170 -8.10 -29.77 58.26
#